data_AF-A0A257TL15-F1
#
_entry.id   AF-A0A257TL15-F1
#
_cell.length_a   1.000
_cell.length_b   1.000
_cell.length_c   1.000
_cell.angle_alpha   90.00
_cell.angle_beta   90.00
_cell.angle_gamma   90.00
#
_symmetry.space_group_name_H-M   'P 1'
#
loop_
_entity.id
_entity.type
_entity.pdbx_description
1 polymer ?
#
loop_
_entity_poly.entity_id
_entity_poly.type
_entity_poly.pdbx_seq_one_letter_code
_entity_poly.pdbx_strand_id
1 'polypeptide(L)'
;MDDYVAWGIGLNEVARQAILNDPAYMNGNYYASGQPSRGLALARMIAMISYRSPESFTMRFQRERMLGGDGREFFDPKNIFQVESYLHYQGVKLVERFDANTYIYITRAMDLHDVARGRGNLGDVLSSVRAKTICVGINSDELY
;
A
#
# COMPACT_ATOMS: atom_id res chain seq x y z
N MET A 1 7.60 8.07 -20.25
CA MET A 1 7.90 7.05 -19.22
C MET A 1 7.66 7.72 -17.88
N ASP A 2 6.41 8.16 -17.65
CA ASP A 2 6.04 9.05 -16.52
C ASP A 2 4.72 8.65 -15.85
N ASP A 3 3.90 7.80 -16.49
CA ASP A 3 2.53 7.54 -16.05
C ASP A 3 2.47 6.78 -14.71
N TYR A 4 3.43 5.89 -14.45
CA TYR A 4 3.43 5.05 -13.24
C TYR A 4 3.96 5.78 -12.00
N VAL A 5 4.77 6.83 -12.16
CA VAL A 5 5.30 7.62 -11.03
C VAL A 5 4.16 8.36 -10.33
N ALA A 6 3.27 9.01 -11.10
CA ALA A 6 2.11 9.69 -10.55
C ALA A 6 1.12 8.72 -9.89
N TRP A 7 0.93 7.53 -10.48
CA TRP A 7 0.08 6.47 -9.93
C TRP A 7 0.57 5.98 -8.56
N GLY A 8 1.85 5.62 -8.45
CA GLY A 8 2.45 5.18 -7.19
C GLY A 8 2.40 6.24 -6.10
N ILE A 9 2.73 7.50 -6.43
CA ILE A 9 2.64 8.64 -5.50
C ILE A 9 1.20 8.83 -5.02
N GLY A 10 0.22 8.73 -5.92
CA GLY A 10 -1.21 8.84 -5.59
C GLY A 10 -1.67 7.75 -4.60
N LEU A 11 -1.30 6.50 -4.86
CA LEU A 11 -1.62 5.38 -3.95
C LEU A 11 -0.99 5.57 -2.56
N ASN A 12 0.29 5.97 -2.52
CA ASN A 12 0.98 6.25 -1.27
C ASN A 12 0.35 7.43 -0.52
N GLU A 13 -0.12 8.47 -1.22
CA GLU A 13 -0.80 9.60 -0.60
C GLU A 13 -2.12 9.20 0.04
N VAL A 14 -2.99 8.47 -0.68
CA VAL A 14 -4.26 8.00 -0.11
C VAL A 14 -4.02 7.09 1.09
N ALA A 15 -3.01 6.22 1.03
CA ALA A 15 -2.62 5.37 2.15
C ALA A 15 -2.15 6.19 3.38
N ARG A 16 -1.34 7.26 3.17
CA ARG A 16 -0.97 8.18 4.27
C ARG A 16 -2.18 8.92 4.83
N GLN A 17 -3.08 9.41 3.98
CA GLN A 17 -4.29 10.09 4.42
C GLN A 17 -5.18 9.19 5.28
N ALA A 18 -5.25 7.88 4.99
CA ALA A 18 -5.96 6.94 5.85
C ALA A 18 -5.42 6.92 7.29
N ILE A 19 -4.09 7.03 7.48
CA ILE A 19 -3.47 7.11 8.80
C ILE A 19 -3.66 8.49 9.42
N LEU A 20 -3.39 9.56 8.67
CA LEU A 20 -3.43 10.94 9.17
C LEU A 20 -4.84 11.35 9.65
N ASN A 21 -5.88 10.79 9.03
CA ASN A 21 -7.28 11.05 9.40
C ASN A 21 -7.82 10.08 10.47
N ASP A 22 -7.03 9.12 10.96
CA ASP A 22 -7.42 8.30 12.10
C ASP A 22 -7.37 9.16 13.38
N PRO A 23 -8.46 9.30 14.15
CA PRO A 23 -8.45 10.09 15.39
C PRO A 23 -7.40 9.65 16.40
N ALA A 24 -7.02 8.36 16.39
CA ALA A 24 -5.98 7.84 17.26
C ALA A 24 -4.55 8.19 16.80
N TYR A 25 -4.35 8.82 15.63
CA TYR A 25 -3.02 9.22 15.17
C TYR A 25 -2.42 10.33 16.04
N MET A 26 -3.24 11.26 16.56
CA MET A 26 -2.79 12.31 17.49
C MET A 26 -1.50 13.03 17.03
N ASN A 27 -1.42 13.38 15.75
CA ASN A 27 -0.26 14.02 15.13
C ASN A 27 1.06 13.26 15.35
N GLY A 28 1.00 11.93 15.36
CA GLY A 28 2.14 11.04 15.56
C GLY A 28 2.48 10.75 17.03
N ASN A 29 1.75 11.34 17.99
CA ASN A 29 2.01 11.19 19.43
C ASN A 29 1.14 10.11 20.09
N TYR A 30 0.94 8.98 19.40
CA TYR A 30 -0.03 7.95 19.79
C TYR A 30 0.53 6.82 20.67
N TYR A 31 1.85 6.80 20.93
CA TYR A 31 2.52 5.67 21.59
C TYR A 31 1.98 5.36 23.00
N ALA A 32 1.51 6.37 23.75
CA ALA A 32 0.96 6.17 25.09
C ALA A 32 -0.51 5.71 25.11
N SER A 33 -1.24 5.99 24.03
CA SER A 33 -2.70 5.87 23.92
C SER A 33 -3.15 4.74 22.99
N GLY A 34 -2.22 4.17 22.21
CA GLY A 34 -2.47 3.14 21.21
C GLY A 34 -2.36 3.67 19.78
N GLN A 35 -1.85 2.83 18.89
CA GLN A 35 -1.62 3.14 17.47
C GLN A 35 -2.92 3.39 16.70
N PRO A 36 -2.92 4.26 15.66
CA PRO A 36 -4.02 4.41 14.69
C PRO A 36 -4.24 3.15 13.84
N SER A 37 -4.75 2.12 14.49
CA SER A 37 -4.90 0.78 13.92
C SER A 37 -5.88 0.76 12.74
N ARG A 38 -6.93 1.59 12.76
CA ARG A 38 -7.92 1.63 11.66
C ARG A 38 -7.30 2.25 10.42
N GLY A 39 -6.62 3.38 10.59
CA GLY A 39 -5.92 4.06 9.51
C GLY A 39 -4.79 3.22 8.92
N LEU A 40 -3.97 2.60 9.77
CA LEU A 40 -2.85 1.74 9.31
C LEU A 40 -3.36 0.46 8.62
N ALA A 41 -4.44 -0.16 9.10
CA ALA A 41 -5.07 -1.28 8.42
C ALA A 41 -5.61 -0.88 7.05
N LEU A 42 -6.30 0.27 6.93
CA LEU A 42 -6.83 0.76 5.66
C LEU A 42 -5.70 1.10 4.66
N ALA A 43 -4.64 1.75 5.13
CA ALA A 43 -3.43 2.00 4.34
C ALA A 43 -2.86 0.69 3.76
N ARG A 44 -2.82 -0.38 4.57
CA ARG A 44 -2.40 -1.69 4.10
C ARG A 44 -3.34 -2.29 3.07
N MET A 45 -4.65 -2.14 3.24
CA MET A 45 -5.64 -2.65 2.28
C MET A 45 -5.47 -1.98 0.91
N ILE A 46 -5.29 -0.65 0.88
CA ILE A 46 -4.99 0.11 -0.35
C ILE A 46 -3.73 -0.44 -1.02
N ALA A 47 -2.65 -0.57 -0.25
CA ALA A 47 -1.38 -1.10 -0.76
C ALA A 47 -1.52 -2.54 -1.30
N MET A 48 -2.30 -3.40 -0.64
CA MET A 48 -2.50 -4.79 -1.08
C MET A 48 -3.23 -4.90 -2.41
N ILE A 49 -4.11 -3.95 -2.74
CA ILE A 49 -4.75 -3.88 -4.05
C ILE A 49 -3.69 -3.57 -5.11
N SER A 50 -2.80 -2.60 -4.85
CA SER A 50 -1.78 -2.20 -5.81
C SER A 50 -0.69 -3.24 -6.10
N TYR A 51 -0.45 -4.19 -5.19
CA TYR A 51 0.65 -5.16 -5.33
C TYR A 51 0.33 -6.37 -6.23
N ARG A 52 -0.84 -6.39 -6.88
CA ARG A 52 -1.22 -7.48 -7.78
C ARG A 52 -2.01 -6.91 -8.95
N SER A 53 -1.88 -7.56 -10.10
CA SER A 53 -2.69 -7.20 -11.26
C SER A 53 -4.18 -7.55 -11.05
N PRO A 54 -5.10 -6.83 -11.73
CA PRO A 54 -6.52 -7.13 -11.74
C PRO A 54 -6.85 -8.59 -12.11
N GLU A 55 -6.09 -9.19 -13.02
CA GLU A 55 -6.27 -10.59 -13.44
C GLU A 55 -5.95 -11.56 -12.31
N SER A 56 -4.87 -11.29 -11.55
CA SER A 56 -4.50 -12.11 -10.38
C SER A 56 -5.55 -12.03 -9.28
N PHE A 57 -6.10 -10.84 -9.00
CA PHE A 57 -7.19 -10.67 -8.06
C PHE A 57 -8.45 -11.41 -8.51
N THR A 58 -8.82 -11.26 -9.79
CA THR A 58 -10.00 -11.91 -10.37
C THR A 58 -9.88 -13.42 -10.30
N MET A 59 -8.76 -13.99 -10.74
CA MET A 59 -8.51 -15.43 -10.70
C MET A 59 -8.58 -16.01 -9.28
N ARG A 60 -8.14 -15.25 -8.27
CA ARG A 60 -8.09 -15.71 -6.89
C ARG A 60 -9.43 -15.62 -6.15
N PHE A 61 -10.21 -14.56 -6.38
CA PHE A 61 -11.38 -14.25 -5.54
C PHE A 61 -12.71 -14.24 -6.28
N GLN A 62 -12.71 -13.99 -7.60
CA GLN A 62 -13.91 -13.82 -8.41
C GLN A 62 -14.92 -12.89 -7.70
N ARG A 63 -16.17 -13.34 -7.55
CA ARG A 63 -17.22 -12.68 -6.74
C ARG A 63 -17.70 -13.61 -5.62
N GLU A 64 -16.80 -14.41 -5.07
CA GLU A 64 -17.13 -15.39 -4.04
C GLU A 64 -17.44 -14.70 -2.70
N ARG A 65 -18.49 -15.19 -2.01
CA ARG A 65 -18.87 -14.74 -0.66
C ARG A 65 -18.26 -15.65 0.41
N MET A 66 -18.23 -15.17 1.65
CA MET A 66 -17.93 -16.00 2.81
C MET A 66 -18.97 -17.13 2.96
N LEU A 67 -18.54 -18.28 3.48
CA LEU A 67 -19.41 -19.44 3.71
C LEU A 67 -20.55 -19.07 4.67
N GLY A 68 -21.79 -19.34 4.24
CA GLY A 68 -22.99 -19.06 5.04
C GLY A 68 -23.61 -17.68 4.83
N GLY A 69 -23.07 -16.85 3.93
CA GLY A 69 -23.69 -15.59 3.54
C GLY A 69 -24.83 -15.77 2.53
N ASP A 70 -26.01 -15.26 2.84
CA ASP A 70 -27.18 -15.25 1.93
C ASP A 70 -27.32 -13.95 1.13
N GLY A 71 -26.45 -12.97 1.40
CA GLY A 71 -26.39 -11.68 0.73
C GLY A 71 -27.54 -10.72 1.05
N ARG A 72 -28.37 -11.01 2.06
CA ARG A 72 -29.56 -10.21 2.38
C ARG A 72 -29.27 -9.08 3.37
N GLU A 73 -28.28 -9.24 4.25
CA GLU A 73 -27.86 -8.20 5.20
C GLU A 73 -26.51 -7.59 4.82
N PHE A 74 -26.49 -6.30 4.50
CA PHE A 74 -25.32 -5.59 3.98
C PHE A 74 -24.15 -5.46 4.96
N PHE A 75 -24.41 -5.43 6.27
CA PHE A 75 -23.38 -5.25 7.30
C PHE A 75 -23.05 -6.53 8.08
N ASP A 76 -23.62 -7.68 7.69
CA ASP A 76 -23.25 -8.96 8.31
C ASP A 76 -21.83 -9.35 7.83
N PRO A 77 -20.86 -9.56 8.74
CA PRO A 77 -19.54 -10.07 8.40
C PRO A 77 -19.55 -11.41 7.64
N LYS A 78 -20.64 -12.18 7.68
CA LYS A 78 -20.83 -13.41 6.90
C LYS A 78 -21.26 -13.15 5.46
N ASN A 79 -21.75 -11.95 5.15
CA ASN A 79 -22.24 -11.56 3.83
C ASN A 79 -21.20 -10.83 2.96
N ILE A 80 -19.97 -10.65 3.45
CA ILE A 80 -18.89 -10.00 2.70
C ILE A 80 -18.26 -10.94 1.66
N PHE A 81 -17.58 -10.36 0.67
CA PHE A 81 -16.79 -11.07 -0.32
C PHE A 81 -15.48 -11.60 0.27
N GLN A 82 -14.98 -12.71 -0.28
CA GLN A 82 -13.68 -13.30 0.10
C GLN A 82 -12.52 -12.30 -0.02
N VAL A 83 -12.57 -11.40 -1.02
CA VAL A 83 -11.57 -10.33 -1.19
C VAL A 83 -11.58 -9.33 -0.04
N GLU A 84 -12.75 -8.96 0.48
CA GLU A 84 -12.87 -8.05 1.62
C GLU A 84 -12.28 -8.70 2.87
N SER A 85 -12.67 -9.94 3.16
CA SER A 85 -12.12 -10.73 4.27
C SER A 85 -10.60 -10.84 4.19
N TYR A 86 -10.05 -11.13 3.00
CA TYR A 86 -8.61 -11.18 2.77
C TYR A 86 -7.92 -9.85 3.08
N LEU A 87 -8.45 -8.73 2.56
CA LEU A 87 -7.86 -7.40 2.77
C LEU A 87 -7.90 -7.01 4.26
N HIS A 88 -9.02 -7.25 4.95
CA HIS A 88 -9.13 -7.01 6.40
C HIS A 88 -8.11 -7.82 7.19
N TYR A 89 -7.97 -9.12 6.88
CA TYR A 89 -6.98 -9.98 7.52
C TYR A 89 -5.55 -9.47 7.30
N GLN A 90 -5.20 -9.05 6.09
CA GLN A 90 -3.88 -8.46 5.81
C GLN A 90 -3.66 -7.13 6.55
N GLY A 91 -4.71 -6.33 6.72
CA GLY A 91 -4.69 -5.08 7.49
C GLY A 91 -4.36 -5.33 8.96
N VAL A 92 -5.12 -6.20 9.63
CA VAL A 92 -4.90 -6.59 11.04
C VAL A 92 -3.46 -7.11 11.23
N LYS A 93 -3.04 -8.03 10.35
CA LYS A 93 -1.71 -8.63 10.41
C LYS A 93 -0.56 -7.61 10.23
N LEU A 94 -0.79 -6.50 9.52
CA LEU A 94 0.23 -5.44 9.45
C LEU A 94 0.26 -4.63 10.74
N VAL A 95 -0.90 -4.23 11.27
CA VAL A 95 -0.99 -3.41 12.49
C VAL A 95 -0.25 -4.03 13.66
N GLU A 96 -0.27 -5.36 13.77
CA GLU A 96 0.42 -6.11 14.85
C GLU A 96 1.96 -6.03 14.77
N ARG A 97 2.54 -5.69 13.61
CA ARG A 97 3.98 -5.81 13.36
C ARG A 97 4.62 -4.58 12.72
N PHE A 98 3.87 -3.49 12.55
CA PHE A 98 4.35 -2.29 11.89
C PHE A 98 3.85 -1.03 12.57
N ASP A 99 4.64 0.03 12.48
CA ASP A 99 4.38 1.33 13.11
C ASP A 99 3.86 2.35 12.08
N ALA A 100 2.85 3.14 12.47
CA ALA A 100 2.14 4.05 11.59
C ALA A 100 3.00 5.26 11.16
N ASN A 101 3.77 5.84 12.08
CA ASN A 101 4.75 6.88 11.76
C ASN A 101 5.78 6.32 10.76
N THR A 102 6.35 5.16 11.05
CA THR A 102 7.31 4.47 10.16
C THR A 102 6.74 4.30 8.75
N TYR A 103 5.47 3.88 8.64
CA TYR A 103 4.78 3.76 7.35
C TYR A 103 4.71 5.09 6.59
N ILE A 104 4.33 6.18 7.27
CA ILE A 104 4.26 7.52 6.68
C ILE A 104 5.63 7.96 6.18
N TYR A 105 6.68 7.80 7.00
CA TYR A 105 8.04 8.25 6.64
C TYR A 105 8.63 7.45 5.48
N ILE A 106 8.50 6.12 5.48
CA ILE A 106 9.03 5.28 4.40
C ILE A 106 8.31 5.57 3.09
N THR A 107 6.98 5.64 3.08
CA THR A 107 6.23 5.93 1.84
C THR A 107 6.53 7.33 1.30
N ARG A 108 6.71 8.32 2.18
CA ARG A 108 7.15 9.66 1.76
C ARG A 108 8.58 9.63 1.19
N ALA A 109 9.49 8.87 1.77
CA ALA A 109 10.84 8.71 1.26
C ALA A 109 10.85 8.03 -0.12
N MET A 110 9.98 7.05 -0.34
CA MET A 110 9.78 6.40 -1.64
C MET A 110 9.28 7.41 -2.70
N ASP A 111 8.26 8.20 -2.38
CA ASP A 111 7.74 9.23 -3.31
C ASP A 111 8.77 10.31 -3.65
N LEU A 112 9.66 10.60 -2.70
CA LEU A 112 10.74 11.56 -2.89
C LEU A 112 12.00 10.94 -3.50
N HIS A 113 11.98 9.66 -3.89
CA HIS A 113 13.17 9.03 -4.47
C HIS A 113 13.49 9.64 -5.84
N ASP A 114 14.66 10.24 -5.94
CA ASP A 114 15.19 10.80 -7.18
C ASP A 114 16.72 10.69 -7.13
N VAL A 115 17.27 9.77 -7.93
CA VAL A 115 18.72 9.50 -7.97
C VAL A 115 19.52 10.64 -8.60
N ALA A 116 18.89 11.48 -9.42
CA ALA A 116 19.52 12.59 -10.13
C ALA A 116 19.50 13.90 -9.33
N ARG A 117 18.74 13.95 -8.22
CA ARG A 117 18.60 15.12 -7.36
C ARG A 117 19.94 15.75 -7.00
N GLY A 118 20.15 16.99 -7.42
CA GLY A 118 21.36 17.76 -7.14
C GLY A 118 22.64 17.23 -7.82
N ARG A 119 22.51 16.28 -8.77
CA ARG A 119 23.64 15.60 -9.42
C ARG A 119 23.67 15.77 -10.95
N GLY A 120 22.67 16.40 -11.54
CA GLY A 120 22.60 16.69 -12.98
C GLY A 120 21.56 15.82 -13.70
N ASN A 121 21.86 15.47 -14.95
CA ASN A 121 21.00 14.63 -15.79
C ASN A 121 21.03 13.16 -15.31
N LEU A 122 19.86 12.51 -15.30
CA LEU A 122 19.70 11.10 -14.94
C LEU A 122 20.64 10.17 -15.71
N GLY A 123 20.80 10.36 -17.02
CA GLY A 123 21.66 9.52 -17.86
C GLY A 123 23.14 9.59 -17.44
N ASP A 124 23.64 10.78 -17.14
CA ASP A 124 25.03 10.97 -16.68
C ASP A 124 25.24 10.37 -15.29
N VAL A 125 24.26 10.55 -14.41
CA VAL A 125 24.28 10.00 -13.06
C VAL A 125 24.30 8.48 -13.09
N LEU A 126 23.45 7.84 -13.88
CA LEU A 126 23.44 6.39 -14.03
C LEU A 126 24.74 5.88 -14.68
N SER A 127 25.29 6.60 -15.66
CA SER A 127 26.57 6.27 -16.31
C SER A 127 27.78 6.36 -15.37
N SER A 128 27.65 7.04 -14.23
CA SER A 128 28.69 7.12 -13.21
C SER A 128 28.78 5.87 -12.32
N VAL A 129 27.74 5.00 -12.31
CA VAL A 129 27.71 3.80 -11.48
C VAL A 129 28.74 2.78 -11.99
N ARG A 130 29.67 2.37 -11.11
CA ARG A 130 30.72 1.38 -11.42
C ARG A 130 30.46 -0.01 -10.83
N ALA A 131 29.50 -0.12 -9.92
CA ALA A 131 29.14 -1.39 -9.33
C ALA A 131 28.52 -2.32 -10.38
N LYS A 132 28.92 -3.60 -10.39
CA LYS A 132 28.27 -4.62 -11.23
C LYS A 132 26.81 -4.74 -10.79
N THR A 133 25.89 -4.48 -11.70
CA THR A 133 24.46 -4.37 -11.40
C THR A 133 23.67 -5.34 -12.28
N ILE A 134 22.69 -6.03 -11.69
CA ILE A 134 21.69 -6.81 -12.42
C ILE A 134 20.36 -6.06 -12.26
N CYS A 135 19.72 -5.73 -13.38
CA CYS A 135 18.41 -5.11 -13.41
C CYS A 135 17.37 -6.16 -13.81
N VAL A 136 16.34 -6.34 -12.98
CA VAL A 136 15.23 -7.27 -13.24
C VAL A 136 13.93 -6.48 -13.17
N GLY A 137 13.10 -6.59 -14.20
CA GLY A 137 11.75 -6.02 -14.24
C GLY A 137 10.70 -7.12 -14.36
N ILE A 138 9.47 -6.82 -13.91
CA ILE A 138 8.33 -7.73 -13.98
C ILE A 138 7.28 -7.11 -14.89
N ASN A 139 6.89 -7.80 -15.97
CA ASN A 139 5.97 -7.25 -16.97
C ASN A 139 4.57 -6.95 -16.44
N SER A 140 4.17 -7.58 -15.33
CA SER A 140 2.87 -7.36 -14.67
C SER A 140 2.97 -6.45 -13.45
N ASP A 141 4.09 -5.75 -13.25
CA ASP A 141 4.20 -4.73 -12.21
C ASP A 141 3.45 -3.48 -12.66
N GLU A 142 2.55 -2.97 -11.80
CA GLU A 142 1.76 -1.77 -12.05
C GLU A 142 2.21 -0.59 -11.18
N LEU A 143 3.27 -0.77 -10.37
CA LEU A 143 3.76 0.23 -9.43
C LEU A 143 5.12 0.82 -9.81
N TYR A 144 6.06 0.00 -10.29
CA TYR A 144 7.44 0.40 -10.57
C TYR A 144 8.04 -0.25 -11.83
#